data_AF-A0A2M6XYW6-F1
#
_entry.id   AF-A0A2M6XYW6-F1
#
_cell.length_a   1.000
_cell.length_b   1.000
_cell.length_c   1.000
_cell.angle_alpha   90.00
_cell.angle_beta   90.00
_cell.angle_gamma   90.00
#
_symmetry.space_group_name_H-M   'P 1'
#
loop_
_entity.id
_entity.type
_entity.pdbx_description
1 polymer ?
#
loop_
_entity_poly.entity_id
_entity_poly.type
_entity_poly.pdbx_seq_one_letter_code
_entity_poly.pdbx_strand_id
1 'polypeptide(L)'
;MTPEVNDYSNKFFGGDITLTLTPGSGGKSRLAGPGSRAGSGGGKGVSRVDVGAGFKYTLHTQTIANVDKETGQAEGSLFAGAKVLMVNLAGSYTGYTYGDEDANAYEFVPGHNFITIARPKSSVNIKLDLPGQPLVTPYISYTATKYKAVSGQEAPDSSAYLFGAYLDFDMITANVGYQ
;
A
#
# COMPACT_ATOMS: atom_id res chain seq x y z
N MET A 1 -5.30 2.89 10.63
CA MET A 1 -5.14 4.05 11.52
C MET A 1 -3.78 3.90 12.17
N THR A 2 -2.89 4.88 12.04
CA THR A 2 -1.70 4.92 12.89
C THR A 2 -2.18 5.29 14.29
N PRO A 3 -1.85 4.53 15.33
CA PRO A 3 -2.27 4.88 16.69
C PRO A 3 -1.60 6.19 17.11
N GLU A 4 -2.35 7.06 17.80
CA GLU A 4 -1.82 8.22 18.51
C GLU A 4 -0.98 7.68 19.68
N VAL A 5 0.31 7.46 19.44
CA VAL A 5 1.25 6.96 20.46
C VAL A 5 2.32 8.02 20.62
N ASN A 6 2.59 8.42 21.87
CA ASN A 6 3.62 9.40 22.23
C ASN A 6 3.41 10.79 21.59
N ASP A 7 2.22 11.38 21.75
CA ASP A 7 1.88 12.74 21.26
C ASP A 7 2.14 12.94 19.76
N TYR A 8 2.00 11.85 19.01
CA TYR A 8 2.10 11.84 17.56
C TYR A 8 0.71 11.92 16.94
N SER A 9 0.56 12.83 15.98
CA SER A 9 -0.63 12.96 15.15
C SER A 9 -0.23 13.02 13.68
N ASN A 10 -1.05 12.45 12.80
CA ASN A 10 -0.89 12.62 11.37
C ASN A 10 -2.20 13.08 10.71
N LYS A 11 -2.07 14.02 9.79
CA LYS A 11 -3.17 14.47 8.92
C LYS A 11 -2.75 14.24 7.48
N PHE A 12 -3.60 13.62 6.69
CA PHE A 12 -3.30 13.39 5.29
C PHE A 12 -4.43 13.86 4.39
N PHE A 13 -4.06 14.29 3.19
CA PHE A 13 -4.97 14.47 2.07
C PHE A 13 -4.38 13.79 0.85
N GLY A 14 -5.22 13.18 0.03
CA GLY A 14 -4.75 12.48 -1.15
C GLY A 14 -5.88 12.06 -2.04
N GLY A 15 -5.52 11.70 -3.25
CA GLY A 15 -6.44 11.21 -4.25
C GLY A 15 -5.69 10.39 -5.29
N ASP A 16 -6.42 9.52 -5.96
CA ASP A 16 -5.90 8.74 -7.06
C ASP A 16 -6.88 8.75 -8.24
N ILE A 17 -6.32 8.53 -9.42
CA ILE A 17 -7.08 8.32 -10.64
C ILE A 17 -6.69 6.96 -11.18
N THR A 18 -7.69 6.14 -11.46
CA THR A 18 -7.52 4.82 -12.08
C THR A 18 -8.34 4.75 -13.35
N LEU A 19 -7.69 4.33 -14.44
CA LEU A 19 -8.33 3.99 -15.69
C LEU A 19 -8.46 2.47 -15.77
N THR A 20 -9.68 1.99 -15.97
CA THR A 20 -10.02 0.57 -16.04
C THR A 20 -10.55 0.23 -17.41
N LEU A 21 -9.95 -0.77 -18.05
CA LEU A 21 -10.45 -1.39 -19.26
C LEU A 21 -10.95 -2.81 -18.93
N THR A 22 -12.26 -3.00 -19.02
CA THR A 22 -12.92 -4.31 -18.86
C THR A 22 -13.83 -4.57 -20.07
N PRO A 23 -13.69 -5.68 -20.81
CA PRO A 23 -14.64 -6.05 -21.84
C PRO A 23 -16.00 -6.40 -21.21
N GLY A 24 -17.06 -5.71 -21.63
CA GLY A 24 -18.44 -5.95 -21.19
C GLY A 24 -18.89 -5.15 -19.96
N SER A 25 -20.03 -5.52 -19.36
CA SER A 25 -20.63 -4.85 -18.19
C SER A 25 -19.98 -5.24 -16.85
N GLY A 26 -18.70 -5.64 -16.89
CA GLY A 26 -17.99 -6.22 -15.76
C GLY A 26 -17.79 -5.28 -14.57
N GLY A 27 -17.43 -5.86 -13.43
CA GLY A 27 -17.44 -5.17 -12.13
C GLY A 27 -16.54 -3.93 -12.04
N LYS A 28 -16.95 -2.97 -11.20
CA LYS A 28 -16.39 -1.61 -11.12
C LYS A 28 -15.25 -1.45 -10.09
N SER A 29 -14.77 -2.52 -9.46
CA SER A 29 -13.79 -2.47 -8.36
C SER A 29 -12.35 -2.45 -8.87
N ARG A 30 -11.52 -1.44 -8.56
CA ARG A 30 -10.11 -1.36 -9.02
C ARG A 30 -9.25 -2.59 -8.62
N LEU A 31 -8.35 -3.04 -9.50
CA LEU A 31 -7.42 -4.16 -9.30
C LEU A 31 -6.15 -3.78 -8.54
N ALA A 32 -5.75 -2.52 -8.60
CA ALA A 32 -4.52 -2.00 -8.01
C ALA A 32 -4.72 -0.56 -7.49
N GLY A 33 -3.76 -0.10 -6.69
CA GLY A 33 -3.68 1.28 -6.18
C GLY A 33 -4.11 1.46 -4.72
N PRO A 34 -3.87 2.65 -4.13
CA PRO A 34 -4.29 2.97 -2.77
C PRO A 34 -5.80 2.73 -2.60
N GLY A 35 -6.20 2.00 -1.57
CA GLY A 35 -7.62 1.69 -1.33
C GLY A 35 -8.26 0.72 -2.34
N SER A 36 -7.48 0.06 -3.21
CA SER A 36 -7.98 -1.13 -3.90
C SER A 36 -8.36 -2.14 -2.80
N ARG A 37 -9.66 -2.36 -2.60
CA ARG A 37 -10.12 -3.34 -1.63
C ARG A 37 -9.39 -4.65 -1.95
N ALA A 38 -8.81 -5.24 -0.92
CA ALA A 38 -8.35 -6.62 -0.92
C ALA A 38 -9.55 -7.59 -1.01
N GLY A 39 -10.54 -7.25 -1.83
CA GLY A 39 -11.79 -7.97 -2.04
C GLY A 39 -11.59 -8.90 -3.22
N SER A 40 -11.78 -10.18 -2.94
CA SER A 40 -11.79 -11.23 -3.94
C SER A 40 -12.74 -10.90 -5.09
N GLY A 41 -12.40 -11.41 -6.27
CA GLY A 41 -13.35 -11.51 -7.37
C GLY A 41 -13.29 -10.42 -8.43
N GLY A 42 -12.62 -9.27 -8.24
CA GLY A 42 -12.25 -8.33 -9.32
C GLY A 42 -13.27 -8.16 -10.46
N GLY A 43 -14.57 -8.10 -10.14
CA GLY A 43 -15.67 -8.09 -11.10
C GLY A 43 -15.84 -9.33 -11.98
N LYS A 44 -17.09 -9.59 -12.42
CA LYS A 44 -17.38 -10.56 -13.50
C LYS A 44 -16.76 -10.05 -14.81
N GLY A 45 -15.71 -10.68 -15.31
CA GLY A 45 -15.03 -10.33 -16.56
C GLY A 45 -13.86 -11.26 -16.83
N VAL A 46 -13.70 -11.70 -18.09
CA VAL A 46 -12.66 -12.67 -18.51
C VAL A 46 -11.28 -12.02 -18.55
N SER A 47 -11.21 -10.72 -18.81
CA SER A 47 -9.96 -9.98 -18.81
C SER A 47 -10.19 -8.56 -18.34
N ARG A 48 -9.20 -7.97 -17.68
CA ARG A 48 -9.25 -6.59 -17.24
C ARG A 48 -7.86 -6.01 -17.08
N VAL A 49 -7.70 -4.75 -17.40
CA VAL A 49 -6.47 -3.99 -17.17
C VAL A 49 -6.81 -2.70 -16.46
N ASP A 50 -6.09 -2.41 -15.38
CA ASP A 50 -6.18 -1.16 -14.63
C ASP A 50 -4.82 -0.48 -14.65
N VAL A 51 -4.78 0.82 -14.88
CA VAL A 51 -3.58 1.65 -14.72
C VAL A 51 -3.99 2.93 -14.03
N GLY A 52 -3.22 3.35 -13.04
CA GLY A 52 -3.51 4.55 -12.31
C GLY A 52 -2.30 5.16 -11.64
N ALA A 53 -2.54 6.35 -11.12
CA ALA A 53 -1.59 7.10 -10.33
C ALA A 53 -2.30 7.73 -9.15
N GLY A 54 -1.61 7.83 -8.03
CA GLY A 54 -2.11 8.46 -6.82
C GLY A 54 -1.11 9.41 -6.23
N PHE A 55 -1.62 10.44 -5.58
CA PHE A 55 -0.84 11.36 -4.79
C PHE A 55 -1.43 11.45 -3.38
N LYS A 56 -0.58 11.45 -2.37
CA LYS A 56 -0.99 11.65 -0.98
C LYS A 56 0.04 12.50 -0.28
N TYR A 57 -0.41 13.49 0.46
CA TYR A 57 0.42 14.31 1.31
C TYR A 57 0.02 14.08 2.77
N THR A 58 1.00 13.78 3.61
CA THR A 58 0.83 13.53 5.03
C THR A 58 1.64 14.55 5.81
N LEU A 59 1.01 15.22 6.76
CA LEU A 59 1.66 16.03 7.79
C LEU A 59 1.81 15.18 9.04
N HIS A 60 3.05 15.01 9.48
CA HIS A 60 3.42 14.35 10.73
C HIS A 60 3.70 15.43 11.76
N THR A 61 2.97 15.40 12.87
CA THR A 61 3.21 16.29 14.01
C THR A 61 3.60 15.43 15.20
N GLN A 62 4.71 15.76 15.85
CA GLN A 62 5.17 15.11 17.06
C GLN A 62 5.56 16.16 18.09
N THR A 63 4.94 16.12 19.27
CA THR A 63 5.33 16.98 20.39
C THR A 63 6.49 16.33 21.15
N ILE A 64 7.66 16.98 21.21
CA ILE A 64 8.82 16.51 21.99
C ILE A 64 9.23 17.64 22.94
N ALA A 65 9.28 17.36 24.24
CA ALA A 65 9.66 18.33 25.27
C ALA A 65 8.87 19.66 25.19
N ASN A 66 7.55 19.57 24.93
CA ASN A 66 6.63 20.70 24.74
C ASN A 66 6.91 21.59 23.51
N VAL A 67 7.70 21.11 22.55
CA VAL A 67 7.90 21.76 21.25
C VAL A 67 7.30 20.87 20.17
N ASP A 68 6.42 21.44 19.35
CA ASP A 68 5.84 20.75 18.20
C ASP A 68 6.85 20.70 17.08
N LYS A 69 7.14 19.49 16.62
CA LYS A 69 7.94 19.24 15.42
C LYS A 69 7.03 18.75 14.31
N GLU A 70 7.23 19.28 13.13
CA GLU A 70 6.43 18.94 11.96
C GLU A 70 7.29 18.38 10.84
N THR A 71 6.76 17.38 10.15
CA THR A 71 7.35 16.87 8.91
C THR A 71 6.28 16.65 7.87
N GLY A 72 6.44 17.32 6.74
CA GLY A 72 5.64 17.08 5.55
C GLY A 72 6.19 15.90 4.75
N GLN A 73 5.32 14.98 4.36
CA GLN A 73 5.61 13.84 3.50
C GLN A 73 4.71 13.90 2.27
N ALA A 74 5.29 13.86 1.07
CA ALA A 74 4.55 13.69 -0.18
C ALA A 74 4.85 12.34 -0.81
N GLU A 75 3.79 11.62 -1.15
CA GLU A 75 3.79 10.30 -1.76
C GLU A 75 3.22 10.39 -3.17
N GLY A 76 3.98 9.91 -4.15
CA GLY A 76 3.51 9.69 -5.51
C GLY A 76 3.51 8.20 -5.81
N SER A 77 2.39 7.67 -6.27
CA SER A 77 2.24 6.25 -6.60
C SER A 77 1.83 6.06 -8.05
N LEU A 78 2.40 5.05 -8.69
CA LEU A 78 2.00 4.52 -9.99
C LEU A 78 1.62 3.07 -9.78
N PHE A 79 0.50 2.64 -10.37
CA PHE A 79 0.03 1.27 -10.19
C PHE A 79 -0.65 0.75 -11.44
N ALA A 80 -0.51 -0.55 -11.64
CA ALA A 80 -1.17 -1.26 -12.72
C ALA A 80 -1.60 -2.66 -12.24
N GLY A 81 -2.67 -3.17 -12.83
CA GLY A 81 -3.14 -4.52 -12.56
C GLY A 81 -3.74 -5.13 -13.82
N ALA A 82 -3.57 -6.43 -13.97
CA ALA A 82 -4.15 -7.21 -15.05
C ALA A 82 -4.77 -8.48 -14.49
N LYS A 83 -6.03 -8.71 -14.84
CA LYS A 83 -6.76 -9.94 -14.55
C LYS A 83 -7.00 -10.69 -15.84
N VAL A 84 -6.71 -11.99 -15.85
CA VAL A 84 -7.07 -12.91 -16.93
C VAL A 84 -7.70 -14.15 -16.29
N LEU A 85 -8.95 -14.42 -16.64
CA LEU A 85 -9.78 -15.45 -16.04
C LEU A 85 -9.90 -15.26 -14.52
N MET A 86 -9.22 -16.11 -13.74
CA MET A 86 -9.20 -16.11 -12.29
C MET A 86 -7.85 -15.65 -11.71
N VAL A 87 -6.85 -15.40 -12.57
CA VAL A 87 -5.53 -14.92 -12.16
C VAL A 87 -5.53 -13.41 -12.20
N ASN A 88 -5.06 -12.76 -11.14
CA ASN A 88 -4.86 -11.31 -11.09
C ASN A 88 -3.44 -10.98 -10.68
N LEU A 89 -2.75 -10.18 -11.49
CA LEU A 89 -1.42 -9.65 -11.19
C LEU A 89 -1.54 -8.14 -11.02
N ALA A 90 -1.14 -7.62 -9.87
CA ALA A 90 -1.10 -6.20 -9.59
C ALA A 90 0.31 -5.79 -9.16
N GLY A 91 0.70 -4.58 -9.55
CA GLY A 91 1.95 -3.98 -9.15
C GLY A 91 1.77 -2.50 -8.86
N SER A 92 2.48 -1.99 -7.87
CA SER A 92 2.56 -0.57 -7.60
C SER A 92 3.98 -0.15 -7.22
N TYR A 93 4.30 1.08 -7.57
CA TYR A 93 5.51 1.78 -7.17
C TYR A 93 5.10 3.06 -6.49
N THR A 94 5.60 3.31 -5.28
CA THR A 94 5.38 4.55 -4.53
C THR A 94 6.73 5.19 -4.24
N GLY A 95 6.89 6.44 -4.66
CA GLY A 95 8.01 7.30 -4.29
C GLY A 95 7.60 8.27 -3.19
N TYR A 96 8.55 8.55 -2.30
CA TYR A 96 8.34 9.36 -1.10
C TYR A 96 9.32 10.53 -1.08
N THR A 97 8.80 11.70 -0.74
CA THR A 97 9.58 12.92 -0.55
C THR A 97 9.19 13.56 0.77
N TYR A 98 10.13 14.26 1.39
CA TYR A 98 9.96 14.84 2.71
C TYR A 98 10.39 16.31 2.64
N GLY A 99 9.64 17.17 3.30
CA GLY A 99 9.99 18.57 3.54
C GLY A 99 10.93 18.68 4.74
N ASP A 100 10.56 19.51 5.72
CA ASP A 100 11.33 19.66 6.95
C ASP A 100 11.32 18.33 7.74
N GLU A 101 12.49 17.75 7.98
CA GLU A 101 12.66 16.40 8.52
C GLU A 101 12.79 16.38 10.06
N ASP A 102 12.01 17.22 10.74
CA ASP A 102 12.13 17.47 12.17
C ASP A 102 11.41 16.45 13.06
N ALA A 103 10.31 15.85 12.59
CA ALA A 103 9.56 14.82 13.29
C ALA A 103 9.96 13.40 12.86
N ASN A 104 9.75 12.43 13.76
CA ASN A 104 9.85 11.01 13.41
C ASN A 104 8.54 10.58 12.74
N ALA A 105 8.63 10.07 11.50
CA ALA A 105 7.48 9.56 10.79
C ALA A 105 7.16 8.13 11.26
N TYR A 106 6.01 7.95 11.91
CA TYR A 106 5.46 6.63 12.22
C TYR A 106 4.49 6.25 11.12
N GLU A 107 4.92 5.33 10.26
CA GLU A 107 4.15 4.99 9.07
C GLU A 107 3.97 3.49 8.86
N PHE A 108 2.84 3.18 8.24
CA PHE A 108 2.61 1.89 7.61
C PHE A 108 3.10 1.97 6.17
N VAL A 109 4.09 1.14 5.86
CA VAL A 109 4.50 0.91 4.48
C VAL A 109 3.57 -0.12 3.86
N PRO A 110 2.94 0.14 2.70
CA PRO A 110 2.07 -0.82 2.04
C PRO A 110 2.75 -2.19 1.90
N GLY A 111 2.14 -3.25 2.44
CA GLY A 111 2.67 -4.62 2.38
C GLY A 111 3.57 -5.03 3.55
N HIS A 112 3.90 -4.13 4.48
CA HIS A 112 4.45 -4.47 5.79
C HIS A 112 3.32 -4.61 6.82
N ASN A 113 3.51 -5.48 7.82
CA ASN A 113 2.51 -5.70 8.86
C ASN A 113 2.72 -4.83 10.11
N PHE A 114 3.89 -4.20 10.24
CA PHE A 114 4.27 -3.43 11.42
C PHE A 114 4.58 -1.98 11.06
N ILE A 115 4.33 -1.08 12.01
CA ILE A 115 4.71 0.34 11.90
C ILE A 115 6.23 0.42 11.96
N THR A 116 6.82 1.08 10.98
CA THR A 116 8.27 1.32 10.96
C THR A 116 8.54 2.77 11.33
N ILE A 117 9.48 2.99 12.25
CA ILE A 117 10.03 4.32 12.57
C ILE A 117 11.19 4.59 11.62
N ALA A 118 10.84 4.77 10.34
CA ALA A 118 11.81 4.99 9.27
C ALA A 118 11.15 5.86 8.21
N ARG A 119 11.97 6.45 7.32
CA ARG A 119 11.50 7.30 6.22
C ARG A 119 11.64 6.53 4.91
N PRO A 120 10.58 5.86 4.42
CA PRO A 120 10.60 5.23 3.10
C PRO A 120 11.07 6.22 2.04
N LYS A 121 11.93 5.81 1.13
CA LYS A 121 12.31 6.57 -0.07
C LYS A 121 11.49 6.11 -1.27
N SER A 122 11.32 4.80 -1.37
CA SER A 122 10.55 4.15 -2.43
C SER A 122 10.07 2.80 -1.95
N SER A 123 8.87 2.40 -2.37
CA SER A 123 8.33 1.06 -2.13
C SER A 123 7.78 0.49 -3.43
N VAL A 124 8.13 -0.76 -3.70
CA VAL A 124 7.55 -1.57 -4.79
C VAL A 124 6.71 -2.64 -4.14
N ASN A 125 5.46 -2.78 -4.57
CA ASN A 125 4.59 -3.88 -4.18
C ASN A 125 4.16 -4.64 -5.44
N ILE A 126 4.27 -5.96 -5.41
CA ILE A 126 3.78 -6.86 -6.45
C ILE A 126 2.90 -7.89 -5.77
N LYS A 127 1.73 -8.16 -6.34
CA LYS A 127 0.76 -9.10 -5.82
C LYS A 127 0.19 -9.97 -6.93
N LEU A 128 0.14 -11.27 -6.66
CA LEU A 128 -0.44 -12.28 -7.53
C LEU A 128 -1.56 -13.00 -6.78
N ASP A 129 -2.79 -12.84 -7.24
CA ASP A 129 -3.93 -13.64 -6.81
C ASP A 129 -4.02 -14.89 -7.70
N LEU A 130 -4.07 -16.04 -7.06
CA LEU A 130 -4.09 -17.34 -7.71
C LEU A 130 -5.53 -17.87 -7.83
N PRO A 131 -5.82 -18.71 -8.83
CA PRO A 131 -7.11 -19.37 -8.94
C PRO A 131 -7.34 -20.24 -7.71
N GLY A 132 -8.46 -20.03 -7.03
CA GLY A 132 -8.83 -20.81 -5.86
C GLY A 132 -10.24 -21.39 -5.96
N GLN A 133 -10.71 -21.95 -4.85
CA GLN A 133 -12.06 -22.48 -4.75
C GLN A 133 -13.08 -21.33 -4.78
N PRO A 134 -14.38 -21.58 -5.08
CA PRO A 134 -15.41 -20.54 -5.21
C PRO A 134 -15.60 -19.58 -4.02
N LEU A 135 -14.91 -19.82 -2.90
CA LEU A 135 -14.96 -19.01 -1.68
C LEU A 135 -13.57 -18.63 -1.15
N VAL A 136 -12.48 -19.10 -1.77
CA VAL A 136 -11.13 -18.90 -1.27
C VAL A 136 -10.23 -18.47 -2.40
N THR A 137 -9.70 -17.25 -2.35
CA THR A 137 -8.72 -16.76 -3.32
C THR A 137 -7.36 -16.63 -2.63
N PRO A 138 -6.44 -17.59 -2.80
CA PRO A 138 -5.08 -17.46 -2.28
C PRO A 138 -4.32 -16.38 -3.05
N TYR A 139 -3.40 -15.72 -2.37
CA TYR A 139 -2.54 -14.73 -2.98
C TYR A 139 -1.13 -14.77 -2.38
N ILE A 140 -0.19 -14.28 -3.18
CA ILE A 140 1.20 -14.06 -2.80
C ILE A 140 1.53 -12.61 -3.14
N SER A 141 2.17 -11.88 -2.23
CA SER A 141 2.69 -10.56 -2.53
C SER A 141 4.09 -10.36 -1.99
N TYR A 142 4.86 -9.57 -2.72
CA TYR A 142 6.20 -9.16 -2.39
C TYR A 142 6.23 -7.64 -2.30
N THR A 143 6.83 -7.13 -1.24
CA THR A 143 7.08 -5.70 -1.06
C THR A 143 8.55 -5.49 -0.82
N ALA A 144 9.15 -4.52 -1.51
CA ALA A 144 10.50 -4.06 -1.23
C ALA A 144 10.48 -2.56 -0.99
N THR A 145 11.05 -2.14 0.13
CA THR A 145 11.06 -0.74 0.56
C THR A 145 12.48 -0.32 0.86
N LYS A 146 12.90 0.76 0.20
CA LYS A 146 14.15 1.43 0.49
C LYS A 146 13.92 2.56 1.45
N TYR A 147 14.83 2.78 2.38
CA TYR A 147 14.71 3.84 3.38
C TYR A 147 15.77 4.93 3.17
N LYS A 148 15.45 6.15 3.61
CA LYS A 148 16.45 7.22 3.73
C LYS A 148 17.34 6.98 4.94
N ALA A 149 18.59 7.42 4.84
CA ALA A 149 19.46 7.53 6.00
C ALA A 149 18.90 8.59 6.96
N VAL A 150 18.82 8.27 8.25
CA VAL A 150 18.40 9.20 9.31
C VAL A 150 19.63 9.50 10.17
N SER A 151 19.97 10.79 10.32
CA SER A 151 21.12 11.24 11.12
C SER A 151 22.47 10.62 10.72
N GLY A 152 22.68 10.39 9.41
CA GLY A 152 23.92 9.82 8.87
C GLY A 152 24.07 8.30 9.02
N GLN A 153 23.06 7.62 9.58
CA GLN A 153 22.99 6.16 9.58
C GLN A 153 22.04 5.69 8.47
N GLU A 154 22.54 4.84 7.58
CA GLU A 154 21.70 4.16 6.60
C GLU A 154 20.72 3.23 7.33
N ALA A 155 19.42 3.47 7.14
CA ALA A 155 18.42 2.51 7.55
C ALA A 155 18.46 1.33 6.56
N PRO A 156 18.51 0.08 7.04
CA PRO A 156 18.57 -1.08 6.15
C PRO A 156 17.30 -1.15 5.30
N ASP A 157 17.47 -1.40 4.00
CA ASP A 157 16.37 -1.73 3.10
C ASP A 157 15.58 -2.93 3.65
N SER A 158 14.27 -2.96 3.46
CA SER A 158 13.41 -4.04 3.94
C SER A 158 12.63 -4.68 2.79
N SER A 159 12.38 -5.98 2.92
CA SER A 159 11.56 -6.75 2.00
C SER A 159 10.61 -7.63 2.76
N ALA A 160 9.34 -7.67 2.36
CA ALA A 160 8.32 -8.49 2.96
C ALA A 160 7.70 -9.43 1.93
N TYR A 161 7.54 -10.70 2.33
CA TYR A 161 6.78 -11.70 1.60
C TYR A 161 5.51 -12.00 2.39
N LEU A 162 4.37 -11.87 1.72
CA LEU A 162 3.06 -12.08 2.31
C LEU A 162 2.34 -13.16 1.53
N PHE A 163 1.89 -14.18 2.26
CA PHE A 163 1.06 -15.25 1.75
C PHE A 163 -0.27 -15.16 2.48
N GLY A 164 -1.38 -15.18 1.74
CA GLY A 164 -2.69 -15.07 2.36
C GLY A 164 -3.78 -15.65 1.50
N ALA A 165 -4.99 -15.59 2.01
CA ALA A 165 -6.18 -15.94 1.25
C ALA A 165 -7.35 -15.03 1.63
N TYR A 166 -8.15 -14.71 0.63
CA TYR A 166 -9.44 -14.05 0.79
C TYR A 166 -10.53 -15.08 0.95
N LEU A 167 -11.44 -14.87 1.91
CA LEU A 167 -12.69 -15.60 1.98
C LEU A 167 -13.80 -14.75 1.39
N ASP A 168 -14.51 -15.28 0.38
CA ASP A 168 -15.47 -14.57 -0.49
C ASP A 168 -16.81 -14.23 0.21
N PHE A 169 -16.73 -13.91 1.50
CA PHE A 169 -17.74 -13.14 2.25
C PHE A 169 -17.43 -11.63 2.25
N ASP A 170 -16.38 -11.20 1.53
CA ASP A 170 -15.92 -9.81 1.38
C ASP A 170 -15.61 -9.08 2.73
N MET A 171 -15.50 -9.84 3.83
CA MET A 171 -15.36 -9.30 5.21
C MET A 171 -14.12 -9.79 5.97
N ILE A 172 -13.47 -10.90 5.55
CA ILE A 172 -12.39 -11.52 6.31
C ILE A 172 -11.20 -11.82 5.40
N THR A 173 -10.03 -11.33 5.80
CA THR A 173 -8.74 -11.60 5.16
C THR A 173 -7.82 -12.23 6.20
N ALA A 174 -7.23 -13.38 5.87
CA ALA A 174 -6.23 -14.05 6.71
C ALA A 174 -4.86 -13.98 6.04
N ASN A 175 -3.88 -13.42 6.76
CA ASN A 175 -2.57 -13.09 6.23
C ASN A 175 -1.46 -13.69 7.10
N VAL A 176 -0.47 -14.30 6.47
CA VAL A 176 0.78 -14.71 7.11
C VAL A 176 1.91 -14.02 6.37
N GLY A 177 2.57 -13.09 7.05
CA GLY A 177 3.68 -12.32 6.50
C GLY A 177 5.00 -12.65 7.17
N TYR A 178 6.04 -12.76 6.36
CA TYR A 178 7.44 -12.74 6.80
C TYR A 178 8.08 -11.44 6.30
N GLN A 179 8.68 -10.69 7.21
CA GLN A 179 9.31 -9.40 6.96
C GLN A 179 10.64 -9.29 7.70
#